data_AF-A0A380K4W5-F1
#
_entry.id   AF-A0A380K4W5-F1
#
_cell.length_a   1.000
_cell.length_b   1.000
_cell.length_c   1.000
_cell.angle_alpha   90.00
_cell.angle_beta   90.00
_cell.angle_gamma   90.00
#
_symmetry.space_group_name_H-M   'P 1'
#
loop_
_entity.id
_entity.type
_entity.pdbx_description
1 polymer ?
#
loop_
_entity_poly.entity_id
_entity_poly.type
_entity_poly.pdbx_seq_one_letter_code
_entity_poly.pdbx_strand_id
1 'polypeptide(L)' 'MTNVSDPEGVKAVKVPVWTDKNDQDDIIWYDGVKQTNGDYKVIVKTAEHKGETGNYNVQLYYLEQSGKIQGIEGKKVTVP' A
#
# COMPACT_ATOMS: atom_id res chain seq x y z
N MET A 1 -16.79 -1.65 -7.97
CA MET A 1 -16.20 -2.79 -7.24
C MET A 1 -15.42 -3.59 -8.26
N THR A 2 -14.10 -3.52 -8.26
CA THR A 2 -13.26 -4.37 -9.10
C THR A 2 -13.27 -5.78 -8.50
N ASN A 3 -13.97 -6.68 -9.18
CA ASN A 3 -13.95 -8.11 -8.87
C ASN A 3 -12.53 -8.64 -9.09
N VAL A 4 -11.79 -8.80 -8.01
CA VAL A 4 -10.50 -9.48 -8.03
C VAL A 4 -10.81 -10.97 -7.91
N SER A 5 -11.10 -11.59 -9.05
CA SER A 5 -11.17 -13.04 -9.14
C SER A 5 -9.76 -13.57 -9.41
N ASP A 6 -9.00 -13.78 -8.35
CA ASP A 6 -7.76 -14.56 -8.41
C ASP A 6 -8.06 -15.99 -7.94
N PRO A 7 -8.05 -17.00 -8.84
CA PRO A 7 -8.30 -18.38 -8.47
C PRO A 7 -7.29 -18.96 -7.47
N GLU A 8 -6.11 -18.36 -7.31
CA GLU A 8 -5.11 -18.77 -6.32
C GLU A 8 -5.30 -18.11 -4.95
N GLY A 9 -6.07 -17.02 -4.89
CA GLY A 9 -6.33 -16.25 -3.68
C GLY A 9 -5.17 -15.33 -3.26
N VAL A 10 -5.54 -14.22 -2.62
CA VAL A 10 -4.58 -13.25 -2.09
C VAL A 10 -3.85 -13.83 -0.88
N LYS A 11 -2.53 -13.97 -0.98
CA LYS A 11 -1.64 -14.39 0.11
C LYS A 11 -1.37 -13.24 1.09
N ALA A 12 -1.11 -12.05 0.57
CA ALA A 12 -0.93 -10.84 1.38
C ALA A 12 -1.28 -9.57 0.60
N VAL A 13 -1.64 -8.52 1.35
CA VAL A 13 -1.80 -7.17 0.81
C VAL A 13 -0.55 -6.37 1.12
N LYS A 14 0.09 -5.83 0.09
CA LYS A 14 1.30 -5.01 0.18
C LYS A 14 0.98 -3.58 -0.22
N VAL A 15 1.43 -2.62 0.57
CA VAL A 15 1.14 -1.20 0.35
C VAL A 15 2.43 -0.39 0.45
N PRO A 16 3.18 -0.21 -0.66
CA PRO A 16 4.27 0.75 -0.70
C PRO A 16 3.73 2.17 -0.58
N VAL A 17 4.41 2.94 0.27
CA VAL A 17 4.13 4.36 0.50
C VAL A 17 5.43 5.15 0.43
N TRP A 18 5.40 6.31 -0.22
CA TRP A 18 6.53 7.25 -0.31
C TRP A 18 6.01 8.67 -0.53
N THR A 19 6.79 9.70 -0.23
CA THR A 19 6.41 11.09 -0.48
C THR A 19 6.74 11.51 -1.92
N ASP A 20 6.11 12.54 -2.47
CA ASP A 20 6.55 13.10 -3.77
C ASP A 20 7.94 13.79 -3.66
N LYS A 21 8.48 13.97 -2.46
CA LYS A 21 9.72 14.71 -2.24
C LYS A 21 10.89 13.79 -2.56
N ASN A 22 11.66 14.18 -3.56
CA ASN A 22 12.77 13.38 -4.09
C ASN A 22 12.33 11.99 -4.59
N ASP A 23 11.11 11.88 -5.11
CA ASP A 23 10.54 10.63 -5.63
C ASP A 23 10.49 9.52 -4.56
N GLN A 24 10.95 8.30 -4.86
CA GLN A 24 10.81 7.14 -3.96
C GLN A 24 11.96 7.01 -2.93
N ASP A 25 12.58 8.11 -2.53
CA ASP A 25 13.76 8.07 -1.65
C ASP A 25 13.44 7.64 -0.20
N ASP A 26 12.17 7.56 0.15
CA ASP A 26 11.64 7.19 1.47
C ASP A 26 10.59 6.07 1.40
N ILE A 27 10.60 5.28 0.32
CA ILE A 27 9.61 4.21 0.12
C ILE A 27 9.66 3.15 1.23
N ILE A 28 8.50 2.90 1.84
CA ILE A 28 8.30 1.84 2.84
C ILE A 28 7.17 0.93 2.38
N TRP A 29 7.44 -0.37 2.40
CA TRP A 29 6.46 -1.41 2.09
C TRP A 29 5.74 -1.87 3.36
N TYR A 30 4.46 -1.55 3.46
CA TYR A 30 3.62 -1.98 4.58
C TYR A 30 2.84 -3.25 4.24
N ASP A 31 2.66 -4.09 5.25
CA ASP A 31 1.73 -5.22 5.20
C ASP A 31 0.33 -4.77 5.64
N GLY A 32 -0.66 -5.01 4.77
CA GLY A 32 -2.06 -4.78 5.08
C GLY A 32 -2.54 -5.75 6.16
N VAL A 33 -3.10 -5.21 7.24
CA VAL A 33 -3.68 -6.02 8.32
C VAL A 33 -5.16 -6.23 8.03
N LYS A 34 -5.56 -7.48 7.79
CA LYS A 34 -6.97 -7.84 7.58
C LYS A 34 -7.78 -7.55 8.84
N GLN A 35 -8.85 -6.79 8.69
CA GLN A 35 -9.81 -6.43 9.72
C GLN A 35 -10.94 -7.47 9.78
N THR A 36 -11.70 -7.49 10.87
CA THR A 36 -12.80 -8.43 11.09
C THR A 36 -13.94 -8.26 10.09
N ASN A 37 -14.12 -7.07 9.53
CA ASN A 37 -15.10 -6.76 8.50
C ASN A 37 -14.65 -7.15 7.08
N GLY A 38 -13.42 -7.66 6.91
CA GLY A 38 -12.86 -8.08 5.62
C GLY A 38 -11.97 -7.03 4.94
N ASP A 39 -11.94 -5.79 5.43
CA ASP A 39 -11.08 -4.73 4.90
C ASP A 39 -9.61 -4.93 5.31
N TYR A 40 -8.69 -4.22 4.65
CA TYR A 40 -7.29 -4.16 5.05
C TYR A 40 -6.93 -2.77 5.56
N LYS A 41 -6.21 -2.71 6.66
CA LYS A 41 -5.73 -1.46 7.26
C LYS A 41 -4.20 -1.42 7.26
N VAL A 42 -3.67 -0.25 6.91
CA VAL A 42 -2.26 0.10 7.04
C VAL A 42 -2.14 1.34 7.92
N ILE A 43 -1.14 1.36 8.80
CA ILE A 43 -0.81 2.52 9.62
C ILE A 43 0.51 3.07 9.12
N VAL A 44 0.44 4.23 8.46
CA VAL A 44 1.61 4.97 7.97
C VAL A 44 1.99 6.00 9.02
N LYS A 45 3.26 6.02 9.41
CA LYS A 45 3.81 7.03 10.33
C LYS A 45 4.66 8.00 9.54
N THR A 46 4.29 9.27 9.54
CA THR A 46 5.05 10.34 8.86
C THR A 46 6.50 10.44 9.36
N ALA A 47 6.75 10.09 10.62
CA ALA A 47 8.10 10.03 11.19
C ALA A 47 9.02 9.02 10.48
N GLU A 48 8.47 7.94 9.92
CA GLU A 48 9.23 6.95 9.13
C GLU A 48 9.47 7.45 7.70
N HIS A 49 8.67 8.42 7.25
CA HIS A 49 8.79 9.13 5.98
C HIS A 49 9.51 10.48 6.16
N LYS A 50 10.61 10.45 6.92
CA LYS A 50 11.48 11.61 7.21
C LYS A 50 10.77 12.82 7.84
N GLY A 51 9.55 12.63 8.36
CA GLY A 51 8.73 13.72 8.90
C GLY A 51 8.19 14.68 7.84
N GLU A 52 8.11 14.24 6.58
CA GLU A 52 7.74 15.11 5.47
C GLU A 52 6.23 15.38 5.38
N THR A 53 5.89 16.57 4.91
CA THR A 53 4.52 16.98 4.60
C THR A 53 4.33 17.04 3.08
N GLY A 54 3.08 17.14 2.65
CA GLY A 54 2.72 17.13 1.23
C GLY A 54 2.18 15.77 0.79
N ASN A 55 2.39 15.42 -0.47
CA ASN A 55 1.75 14.26 -1.07
C ASN A 55 2.49 12.96 -0.74
N TYR A 56 1.74 12.00 -0.23
CA TYR A 56 2.14 10.61 -0.06
C TYR A 56 1.50 9.78 -1.17
N ASN A 57 2.33 9.12 -1.96
CA ASN A 57 1.92 8.10 -2.90
C ASN A 57 1.62 6.82 -2.13
N VAL A 58 0.44 6.25 -2.31
CA VAL A 58 0.01 5.01 -1.68
C VAL A 58 -0.45 4.08 -2.79
N GLN A 59 0.25 2.97 -3.00
CA GLN A 59 -0.14 1.98 -4.01
C GLN A 59 -0.55 0.67 -3.34
N LEU A 60 -1.53 -0.01 -3.92
CA LEU A 60 -2.04 -1.29 -3.46
C LEU A 60 -1.53 -2.40 -4.37
N TYR A 61 -0.92 -3.41 -3.75
CA TYR A 61 -0.47 -4.61 -4.40
C TYR A 61 -1.03 -5.86 -3.72
N TYR A 62 -1.35 -6.88 -4.50
CA TYR A 62 -1.61 -8.22 -4.00
C TYR A 62 -0.40 -9.11 -4.24
N LEU A 63 0.02 -9.80 -3.18
CA LEU A 63 0.89 -10.96 -3.27
C LEU A 63 0.01 -12.19 -3.40
N GLU A 64 0.18 -12.95 -4.47
CA GLU A 64 -0.55 -14.18 -4.75
C GLU A 64 0.14 -15.39 -4.13
N GLN A 65 -0.55 -16.53 -4.06
CA GLN A 65 0.04 -17.78 -3.55
C GLN A 65 1.24 -18.24 -4.38
N SER A 66 1.20 -18.05 -5.70
CA SER A 66 2.34 -18.26 -6.61
C SER A 66 3.56 -17.39 -6.30
N GLY A 67 3.42 -16.35 -5.48
CA GLY A 67 4.47 -15.36 -5.20
C GLY A 67 4.51 -14.20 -6.20
N LYS A 68 3.59 -14.17 -7.18
CA LYS A 68 3.41 -13.03 -8.07
C LYS A 68 2.90 -11.82 -7.29
N ILE A 69 3.37 -10.62 -7.67
CA ILE A 69 2.90 -9.35 -7.14
C ILE A 69 2.13 -8.61 -8.24
N GLN A 70 0.84 -8.32 -7.99
CA GLN A 70 -0.01 -7.58 -8.91
C GLN A 70 -0.35 -6.19 -8.35
N GLY A 71 -0.12 -5.14 -9.15
CA GLY A 71 -0.54 -3.78 -8.83
C GLY A 71 -2.03 -3.59 -9.11
N ILE A 72 -2.76 -3.07 -8.13
CA ILE A 72 -4.23 -3.02 -8.13
C ILE A 72 -4.71 -1.58 -8.32
N GLU A 73 -4.25 -0.68 -7.47
CA GLU A 73 -4.64 0.73 -7.50
C GLU A 73 -3.56 1.62 -6.88
N GLY A 74 -3.62 2.91 -7.16
CA GLY A 74 -2.77 3.92 -6.54
C GLY A 74 -3.57 5.17 -6.21
N LYS A 75 -3.23 5.81 -5.09
CA LYS A 75 -3.80 7.08 -4.67
C LYS A 75 -2.72 8.00 -4.11
N LYS A 76 -3.01 9.30 -4.12
CA LYS A 76 -2.23 10.30 -3.40
C LYS A 76 -3.00 10.80 -2.19
N VAL A 77 -2.31 10.94 -1.07
CA VAL A 77 -2.86 11.50 0.17
C VAL A 77 -2.00 12.68 0.58
N THR A 78 -2.61 13.87 0.71
CA THR A 78 -1.88 15.06 1.15
C THR A 78 -1.90 15.15 2.67
N VAL A 79 -0.72 15.16 3.27
CA VAL A 79 -0.49 15.39 4.70
C VAL A 79 -0.17 16.88 4.90
N PRO A 80 -0.88 17.61 5.77
CA PRO A 80 -0.66 19.03 6.02
C PRO A 80 0.67 19.32 6.73
#